data_AF-A0A2C9UP59-F1
#
_entry.id   AF-A0A2C9UP59-F1
#
_cell.length_a   1.000
_cell.length_b   1.000
_cell.length_c   1.000
_cell.angle_alpha   90.00
_cell.angle_beta   90.00
_cell.angle_gamma   90.00
#
_symmetry.space_group_name_H-M   'P 1'
#
loop_
_entity.id
_entity.type
_entity.pdbx_description
1 polymer ?
#
loop_
_entity_poly.entity_id
_entity_poly.type
_entity_poly.pdbx_seq_one_letter_code
_entity_poly.pdbx_strand_id
1 'polypeptide(L)'
;MCNGRLLVDFLCDDIGLPSLHAYKEASGDFSAGVNFAVAGSTCLTADLFSTNKITHSFMFKKKPENTLTQIDWFNKFIMGHDCKGMDEAQCKSHLSNSLFWVGAIGFSDYARIFGSAISGKSIAEASTDHVGKILKAVLDRGARYAIVQGLPPAGCCPLQLLLNPPKERDSMGCSSGLNALVQAHNELLQKKLGEFRAQYKDAVVIYADTWKAYKTILVNHKKYKFEEPFKACCGAGGGPLNCNLHSLCGSTGSSTCKNPDNYISWDGIHFTEAMHKRLAELLFQEDFCSPTFEVMIEKKVKASVTVKTAAAA
;
A
#
# COMPACT_ATOMS: atom_id res chain seq x y z
N MET A 1 -10.06 0.05 -9.36
CA MET A 1 -8.80 0.76 -8.98
C MET A 1 -8.98 2.22 -9.36
N CYS A 2 -8.33 3.12 -8.62
CA CYS A 2 -8.39 4.61 -8.67
C CYS A 2 -8.75 5.25 -10.02
N ASN A 3 -9.27 6.48 -9.99
CA ASN A 3 -9.53 7.31 -11.18
C ASN A 3 -8.29 7.99 -11.80
N GLY A 4 -7.08 7.58 -11.41
CA GLY A 4 -5.84 8.18 -11.86
C GLY A 4 -4.64 7.64 -11.10
N ARG A 5 -3.68 8.52 -10.79
CA ARG A 5 -2.44 8.18 -10.06
C ARG A 5 -2.69 7.61 -8.66
N LEU A 6 -1.79 6.73 -8.26
CA LEU A 6 -1.70 6.14 -6.93
C LEU A 6 -0.66 6.87 -6.09
N LEU A 7 -0.65 6.57 -4.80
CA LEU A 7 0.29 7.15 -3.83
C LEU A 7 1.77 6.99 -4.26
N VAL A 8 2.14 5.86 -4.86
CA VAL A 8 3.51 5.62 -5.34
C VAL A 8 3.88 6.52 -6.53
N ASP A 9 2.92 6.88 -7.38
CA ASP A 9 3.17 7.76 -8.52
C ASP A 9 3.47 9.18 -8.06
N PHE A 10 2.76 9.66 -7.02
CA PHE A 10 3.06 10.95 -6.39
C PHE A 10 4.42 10.95 -5.68
N LEU A 11 4.84 9.84 -5.08
CA LEU A 11 6.21 9.74 -4.57
C LEU A 11 7.23 9.87 -5.72
N CYS A 12 7.02 9.16 -6.84
CA CYS A 12 7.90 9.26 -8.00
C CYS A 12 8.01 10.71 -8.48
N ASP A 13 6.89 11.42 -8.60
CA ASP A 13 6.87 12.85 -8.96
C ASP A 13 7.70 13.69 -7.97
N ASP A 14 7.50 13.50 -6.65
CA ASP A 14 8.18 14.26 -5.60
C ASP A 14 9.72 14.05 -5.60
N ILE A 15 10.19 12.87 -6.01
CA ILE A 15 11.63 12.55 -6.10
C ILE A 15 12.20 12.62 -7.53
N GLY A 16 11.42 13.10 -8.49
CA GLY A 16 11.86 13.31 -9.88
C GLY A 16 12.10 12.01 -10.67
N LEU A 17 11.39 10.94 -10.35
CA LEU A 17 11.40 9.68 -11.10
C LEU A 17 10.16 9.60 -12.03
N PRO A 18 10.28 8.96 -13.19
CA PRO A 18 9.11 8.67 -14.03
C PRO A 18 8.18 7.66 -13.33
N SER A 19 6.93 7.59 -13.81
CA SER A 19 5.97 6.59 -13.36
C SER A 19 6.47 5.17 -13.60
N LEU A 20 6.15 4.26 -12.69
CA LEU A 20 6.64 2.87 -12.73
C LEU A 20 5.79 2.00 -13.65
N HIS A 21 6.45 1.27 -14.54
CA HIS A 21 5.80 0.23 -15.34
C HIS A 21 5.52 -1.03 -14.52
N ALA A 22 4.39 -1.70 -14.80
CA ALA A 22 4.06 -2.95 -14.14
C ALA A 22 4.98 -4.07 -14.62
N TYR A 23 5.46 -4.92 -13.73
CA TYR A 23 6.37 -6.03 -14.07
C TYR A 23 5.84 -6.96 -15.16
N LYS A 24 4.51 -7.10 -15.26
CA LYS A 24 3.82 -7.95 -16.25
C LYS A 24 3.48 -7.23 -17.56
N GLU A 25 3.87 -5.97 -17.70
CA GLU A 25 3.68 -5.22 -18.93
C GLU A 25 4.61 -5.74 -20.04
N ALA A 26 4.07 -5.99 -21.22
CA ALA A 26 4.81 -6.64 -22.32
C ALA A 26 5.92 -5.76 -22.92
N SER A 27 5.80 -4.43 -22.82
CA SER A 27 6.72 -3.46 -23.43
C SER A 27 7.04 -2.32 -22.46
N GLY A 28 7.08 -2.60 -21.15
CA GLY A 28 7.42 -1.61 -20.14
C GLY A 28 8.90 -1.25 -20.18
N ASP A 29 9.22 0.04 -20.03
CA ASP A 29 10.58 0.51 -19.77
C ASP A 29 10.86 0.42 -18.26
N PHE A 30 11.82 -0.43 -17.89
CA PHE A 30 12.20 -0.65 -16.50
C PHE A 30 13.50 0.05 -16.10
N SER A 31 14.01 0.96 -16.92
CA SER A 31 15.27 1.69 -16.67
C SER A 31 15.24 2.53 -15.40
N ALA A 32 14.07 3.03 -15.01
CA ALA A 32 13.88 3.87 -13.83
C ALA A 32 13.19 3.16 -12.65
N GLY A 33 12.84 1.88 -12.82
CA GLY A 33 12.18 1.09 -11.79
C GLY A 33 11.05 0.21 -12.34
N VAL A 34 10.45 -0.58 -11.43
CA VAL A 34 9.43 -1.57 -11.79
C VAL A 34 8.43 -1.74 -10.65
N ASN A 35 7.16 -1.92 -10.99
CA ASN A 35 6.08 -2.16 -10.04
C ASN A 35 5.64 -3.63 -10.04
N PHE A 36 5.87 -4.32 -8.92
CA PHE A 36 5.46 -5.72 -8.72
C PHE A 36 4.08 -5.89 -8.08
N ALA A 37 3.41 -4.78 -7.72
CA ALA A 37 2.10 -4.83 -7.09
C ALA A 37 1.05 -5.46 -8.02
N VAL A 38 0.15 -6.24 -7.45
CA VAL A 38 -0.97 -6.86 -8.16
C VAL A 38 -2.26 -6.67 -7.37
N ALA A 39 -3.28 -6.18 -8.05
CA ALA A 39 -4.57 -5.87 -7.45
C ALA A 39 -5.15 -7.09 -6.74
N GLY A 40 -5.58 -6.89 -5.50
CA GLY A 40 -6.20 -7.95 -4.70
C GLY A 40 -5.24 -9.05 -4.22
N SER A 41 -3.92 -8.84 -4.23
CA SER A 41 -2.99 -9.80 -3.63
C SER A 41 -3.38 -10.14 -2.19
N THR A 42 -3.06 -11.35 -1.76
CA THR A 42 -3.53 -11.88 -0.47
C THR A 42 -2.40 -12.55 0.30
N CYS A 43 -2.46 -12.50 1.63
CA CYS A 43 -1.64 -13.33 2.51
C CYS A 43 -2.33 -14.66 2.86
N LEU A 44 -3.61 -14.80 2.55
CA LEU A 44 -4.39 -16.01 2.81
C LEU A 44 -3.91 -17.18 1.94
N THR A 45 -3.94 -18.38 2.53
CA THR A 45 -3.70 -19.64 1.82
C THR A 45 -4.96 -20.08 1.09
N ALA A 46 -4.81 -20.93 0.06
CA ALA A 46 -5.94 -21.47 -0.69
C ALA A 46 -6.95 -22.22 0.20
N ASP A 47 -6.45 -22.93 1.22
CA ASP A 47 -7.28 -23.68 2.16
C ASP A 47 -8.15 -22.75 3.02
N LEU A 48 -7.62 -21.58 3.43
CA LEU A 48 -8.41 -20.60 4.17
C LEU A 48 -9.58 -20.06 3.33
N PHE A 49 -9.39 -19.88 2.02
CA PHE A 49 -10.48 -19.48 1.13
C PHE A 49 -11.57 -20.56 1.03
N SER A 50 -11.18 -21.82 0.84
CA SER A 50 -12.12 -22.92 0.62
C SER A 50 -12.87 -23.29 1.91
N THR A 51 -12.17 -23.44 3.03
CA THR A 51 -12.75 -23.84 4.31
C THR A 51 -13.68 -22.77 4.90
N ASN A 52 -13.37 -21.48 4.72
CA ASN A 52 -14.16 -20.39 5.30
C ASN A 52 -15.21 -19.81 4.35
N LYS A 53 -15.43 -20.44 3.19
CA LYS A 53 -16.41 -20.02 2.18
C LYS A 53 -16.28 -18.52 1.84
N ILE A 54 -15.05 -18.01 1.72
CA ILE A 54 -14.83 -16.62 1.31
C ILE A 54 -15.29 -16.50 -0.14
N THR A 55 -16.48 -15.91 -0.34
CA THR A 55 -17.18 -15.93 -1.63
C THR A 55 -16.69 -14.83 -2.60
N HIS A 56 -17.09 -15.00 -3.86
CA HIS A 56 -16.52 -14.38 -5.06
C HIS A 56 -16.76 -12.87 -5.26
N SER A 57 -17.49 -12.17 -4.38
CA SER A 57 -17.97 -10.79 -4.66
C SER A 57 -16.85 -9.75 -4.88
N PHE A 58 -15.62 -10.02 -4.41
CA PHE A 58 -14.45 -9.13 -4.56
C PHE A 58 -13.26 -9.77 -5.27
N MET A 59 -13.51 -10.83 -6.05
CA MET A 59 -12.46 -11.61 -6.70
C MET A 59 -12.61 -11.56 -8.22
N PHE A 60 -11.77 -10.74 -8.88
CA PHE A 60 -11.65 -10.73 -10.35
C PHE A 60 -11.10 -12.04 -10.92
N LYS A 61 -10.39 -12.84 -10.09
CA LYS A 61 -9.91 -14.19 -10.41
C LYS A 61 -10.35 -15.17 -9.33
N LYS A 62 -10.65 -16.41 -9.70
CA LYS A 62 -11.03 -17.48 -8.75
C LYS A 62 -10.00 -17.73 -7.63
N LYS A 63 -8.72 -17.42 -7.88
CA LYS A 63 -7.63 -17.46 -6.90
C LYS A 63 -6.80 -16.17 -7.04
N PRO A 64 -6.84 -15.26 -6.07
CA PRO A 64 -5.96 -14.08 -6.07
C PRO A 64 -4.49 -14.50 -6.00
N GLU A 65 -3.60 -13.67 -6.55
CA GLU A 65 -2.16 -13.91 -6.45
C GLU A 65 -1.70 -13.77 -5.00
N ASN A 66 -0.83 -14.67 -4.56
CA ASN A 66 -0.27 -14.56 -3.22
C ASN A 66 0.75 -13.42 -3.17
N THR A 67 0.81 -12.73 -2.05
CA THR A 67 1.78 -11.64 -1.83
C THR A 67 3.23 -12.10 -2.05
N LEU A 68 3.57 -13.35 -1.70
CA LEU A 68 4.92 -13.89 -1.88
C LEU A 68 5.30 -14.12 -3.35
N THR A 69 4.33 -14.22 -4.27
CA THR A 69 4.62 -14.30 -5.71
C THR A 69 5.36 -13.05 -6.22
N GLN A 70 5.19 -11.91 -5.55
CA GLN A 70 5.93 -10.68 -5.87
C GLN A 70 7.43 -10.82 -5.56
N ILE A 71 7.83 -11.65 -4.58
CA ILE A 71 9.24 -11.98 -4.31
C ILE A 71 9.82 -12.80 -5.47
N ASP A 72 9.07 -13.75 -6.01
CA ASP A 72 9.52 -14.54 -7.17
C ASP A 72 9.71 -13.66 -8.40
N TRP A 73 8.78 -12.73 -8.64
CA TRP A 73 8.88 -11.75 -9.72
C TRP A 73 10.08 -10.83 -9.53
N PHE A 74 10.27 -10.30 -8.33
CA PHE A 74 11.44 -9.51 -7.96
C PHE A 74 12.74 -10.29 -8.23
N ASN A 75 12.87 -11.51 -7.72
CA ASN A 75 14.07 -12.33 -7.92
C ASN A 75 14.36 -12.59 -9.40
N LYS A 76 13.33 -12.93 -10.18
CA LYS A 76 13.45 -13.14 -11.63
C LYS A 76 13.86 -11.87 -12.36
N PHE A 77 13.29 -10.72 -11.99
CA PHE A 77 13.63 -9.43 -12.57
C PHE A 77 15.09 -9.06 -12.26
N ILE A 78 15.52 -9.18 -11.00
CA ILE A 78 16.90 -8.89 -10.61
C ILE A 78 17.89 -9.76 -11.38
N MET A 79 17.68 -11.09 -11.44
CA MET A 79 18.61 -11.99 -12.09
C MET A 79 18.59 -11.89 -13.62
N GLY A 80 17.41 -11.68 -14.21
CA GLY A 80 17.19 -11.73 -15.65
C GLY A 80 17.32 -10.38 -16.36
N HIS A 81 17.25 -9.28 -15.63
CA HIS A 81 17.19 -7.93 -16.18
C HIS A 81 18.12 -6.95 -15.45
N ASP A 82 17.79 -6.58 -14.21
CA ASP A 82 18.41 -5.43 -13.52
C ASP A 82 19.90 -5.64 -13.17
N CYS A 83 20.23 -6.84 -12.66
CA CYS A 83 21.60 -7.25 -12.37
C CYS A 83 22.15 -8.24 -13.40
N LYS A 84 21.58 -8.28 -14.61
CA LYS A 84 22.02 -9.25 -15.63
C LYS A 84 23.49 -9.03 -15.98
N GLY A 85 24.32 -10.04 -15.76
CA GLY A 85 25.76 -9.99 -16.02
C GLY A 85 26.59 -9.36 -14.90
N MET A 86 25.97 -8.97 -13.78
CA MET A 86 26.66 -8.53 -12.57
C MET A 86 26.92 -9.73 -11.65
N ASP A 87 28.03 -9.71 -10.93
CA ASP A 87 28.24 -10.59 -9.78
C ASP A 87 27.41 -10.14 -8.55
N GLU A 88 27.47 -10.91 -7.47
CA GLU A 88 26.68 -10.62 -6.26
C GLU A 88 27.07 -9.28 -5.62
N ALA A 89 28.35 -8.93 -5.58
CA ALA A 89 28.83 -7.70 -4.96
C ALA A 89 28.43 -6.47 -5.79
N GLN A 90 28.57 -6.57 -7.10
CA GLN A 90 28.13 -5.56 -8.06
C GLN A 90 26.62 -5.34 -7.98
N CYS A 91 25.82 -6.42 -7.95
CA CYS A 91 24.37 -6.32 -7.84
C CYS A 91 23.94 -5.71 -6.49
N LYS A 92 24.57 -6.11 -5.37
CA LYS A 92 24.32 -5.48 -4.06
C LYS A 92 24.65 -4.00 -4.06
N SER A 93 25.76 -3.60 -4.68
CA SER A 93 26.14 -2.20 -4.82
C SER A 93 25.12 -1.42 -5.66
N HIS A 94 24.67 -1.97 -6.79
CA HIS A 94 23.62 -1.40 -7.64
C HIS A 94 22.32 -1.17 -6.86
N LEU A 95 21.81 -2.21 -6.19
CA LEU A 95 20.55 -2.15 -5.42
C LEU A 95 20.65 -1.28 -4.16
N SER A 96 21.85 -1.02 -3.66
CA SER A 96 22.05 -0.14 -2.50
C SER A 96 21.65 1.31 -2.74
N ASN A 97 21.53 1.72 -4.01
CA ASN A 97 21.08 3.05 -4.39
C ASN A 97 19.59 3.12 -4.74
N SER A 98 18.91 1.98 -4.84
CA SER A 98 17.48 1.90 -5.19
C SER A 98 16.57 2.16 -3.99
N LEU A 99 15.39 2.72 -4.26
CA LEU A 99 14.32 2.88 -3.28
C LEU A 99 13.30 1.76 -3.43
N PHE A 100 12.99 1.07 -2.33
CA PHE A 100 12.01 -0.01 -2.30
C PHE A 100 10.75 0.41 -1.55
N TRP A 101 9.59 0.30 -2.20
CA TRP A 101 8.29 0.49 -1.56
C TRP A 101 7.64 -0.87 -1.27
N VAL A 102 7.24 -1.11 -0.02
CA VAL A 102 6.53 -2.32 0.42
C VAL A 102 5.19 -1.94 1.04
N GLY A 103 4.08 -2.23 0.37
CA GLY A 103 2.73 -2.08 0.92
C GLY A 103 1.69 -1.63 -0.12
N ALA A 104 0.40 -1.52 0.24
CA ALA A 104 -0.23 -1.76 1.54
C ALA A 104 -0.75 -3.21 1.69
N ILE A 105 0.13 -4.13 2.12
CA ILE A 105 -0.16 -5.57 2.22
C ILE A 105 -1.10 -5.83 3.41
N GLY A 106 -2.16 -6.62 3.20
CA GLY A 106 -3.15 -6.98 4.23
C GLY A 106 -4.50 -6.29 4.07
N PHE A 107 -4.57 -5.14 3.39
CA PHE A 107 -5.83 -4.40 3.21
C PHE A 107 -6.90 -5.26 2.52
N SER A 108 -6.52 -5.97 1.45
CA SER A 108 -7.42 -6.86 0.71
C SER A 108 -7.87 -8.06 1.54
N ASP A 109 -7.05 -8.53 2.48
CA ASP A 109 -7.37 -9.67 3.35
C ASP A 109 -8.45 -9.29 4.37
N TYR A 110 -8.31 -8.13 5.01
CA TYR A 110 -9.35 -7.60 5.92
C TYR A 110 -10.70 -7.39 5.22
N ALA A 111 -10.69 -6.87 4.00
CA ALA A 111 -11.91 -6.67 3.24
C ALA A 111 -12.62 -8.00 2.91
N ARG A 112 -11.87 -9.10 2.73
CA ARG A 112 -12.39 -10.41 2.33
C ARG A 112 -12.89 -11.27 3.48
N ILE A 113 -12.30 -11.12 4.66
CA ILE A 113 -12.68 -11.95 5.81
C ILE A 113 -13.99 -11.49 6.47
N PHE A 114 -14.63 -10.42 5.96
CA PHE A 114 -15.92 -9.97 6.45
C PHE A 114 -16.96 -11.12 6.37
N GLY A 115 -17.60 -11.41 7.50
CA GLY A 115 -18.57 -12.52 7.62
C GLY A 115 -17.95 -13.92 7.66
N SER A 116 -16.63 -14.05 7.63
CA SER A 116 -15.92 -15.33 7.79
C SER A 116 -15.57 -15.60 9.25
N ALA A 117 -15.22 -16.86 9.56
CA ALA A 117 -14.72 -17.25 10.88
C ALA A 117 -13.21 -16.98 11.08
N ILE A 118 -12.54 -16.39 10.09
CA ILE A 118 -11.10 -16.12 10.17
C ILE A 118 -10.83 -15.00 11.17
N SER A 119 -9.89 -15.26 12.08
CA SER A 119 -9.48 -14.28 13.07
C SER A 119 -8.77 -13.09 12.44
N GLY A 120 -9.22 -11.87 12.77
CA GLY A 120 -8.51 -10.65 12.37
C GLY A 120 -7.07 -10.59 12.91
N LYS A 121 -6.81 -11.25 14.05
CA LYS A 121 -5.46 -11.41 14.61
C LYS A 121 -4.57 -12.27 13.72
N SER A 122 -5.08 -13.39 13.20
CA SER A 122 -4.29 -14.23 12.29
C SER A 122 -4.00 -13.52 10.96
N ILE A 123 -4.88 -12.62 10.51
CA ILE A 123 -4.61 -11.75 9.36
C ILE A 123 -3.48 -10.77 9.68
N ALA A 124 -3.51 -10.13 10.85
CA ALA A 124 -2.43 -9.23 11.27
C ALA A 124 -1.09 -9.96 11.29
N GLU A 125 -1.03 -11.14 11.89
CA GLU A 125 0.19 -11.95 11.97
C GLU A 125 0.68 -12.39 10.59
N ALA A 126 -0.19 -12.98 9.77
CA ALA A 126 0.19 -13.46 8.43
C ALA A 126 0.63 -12.31 7.51
N SER A 127 -0.09 -11.21 7.51
CA SER A 127 0.22 -10.07 6.64
C SER A 127 1.52 -9.38 7.03
N THR A 128 1.74 -9.13 8.33
CA THR A 128 3.00 -8.53 8.80
C THR A 128 4.19 -9.48 8.65
N ASP A 129 3.97 -10.80 8.68
CA ASP A 129 4.97 -11.80 8.29
C ASP A 129 5.33 -11.73 6.81
N HIS A 130 4.34 -11.60 5.93
CA HIS A 130 4.58 -11.43 4.49
C HIS A 130 5.34 -10.15 4.17
N VAL A 131 5.00 -9.03 4.84
CA VAL A 131 5.77 -7.78 4.74
C VAL A 131 7.22 -8.00 5.19
N GLY A 132 7.43 -8.70 6.31
CA GLY A 132 8.76 -9.05 6.79
C GLY A 132 9.55 -9.89 5.78
N LYS A 133 8.93 -10.89 5.15
CA LYS A 133 9.57 -11.72 4.11
C LYS A 133 9.99 -10.91 2.89
N ILE A 134 9.13 -10.00 2.41
CA ILE A 134 9.46 -9.11 1.29
C ILE A 134 10.60 -8.17 1.67
N LEU A 135 10.49 -7.52 2.83
CA LEU A 135 11.51 -6.59 3.30
C LEU A 135 12.87 -7.29 3.48
N LYS A 136 12.88 -8.49 4.06
CA LYS A 136 14.09 -9.30 4.17
C LYS A 136 14.69 -9.63 2.81
N ALA A 137 13.86 -10.03 1.83
CA ALA A 137 14.32 -10.38 0.49
C ALA A 137 15.03 -9.23 -0.22
N VAL A 138 14.54 -7.99 -0.08
CA VAL A 138 15.20 -6.82 -0.69
C VAL A 138 16.45 -6.39 0.09
N LEU A 139 16.41 -6.43 1.43
CA LEU A 139 17.55 -6.04 2.28
C LEU A 139 18.74 -7.03 2.13
N ASP A 140 18.47 -8.34 2.08
CA ASP A 140 19.51 -9.35 1.85
C ASP A 140 20.20 -9.18 0.47
N ARG A 141 19.48 -8.58 -0.50
CA ARG A 141 19.98 -8.25 -1.84
C ARG A 141 20.69 -6.90 -1.90
N GLY A 142 20.88 -6.22 -0.78
CA GLY A 142 21.68 -5.00 -0.69
C GLY A 142 20.88 -3.69 -0.67
N ALA A 143 19.54 -3.76 -0.64
CA ALA A 143 18.70 -2.56 -0.49
C ALA A 143 19.08 -1.77 0.77
N ARG A 144 19.22 -0.45 0.65
CA ARG A 144 19.48 0.45 1.79
C ARG A 144 18.34 1.42 2.08
N TYR A 145 17.39 1.60 1.18
CA TYR A 145 16.29 2.54 1.36
C TYR A 145 14.98 1.81 1.12
N ALA A 146 14.19 1.64 2.18
CA ALA A 146 12.90 0.96 2.12
C ALA A 146 11.81 1.77 2.82
N ILE A 147 10.69 2.00 2.13
CA ILE A 147 9.46 2.56 2.69
C ILE A 147 8.49 1.40 2.88
N VAL A 148 7.98 1.23 4.09
CA VAL A 148 6.97 0.23 4.42
C VAL A 148 5.68 0.94 4.78
N GLN A 149 4.64 0.75 3.97
CA GLN A 149 3.37 1.43 4.11
C GLN A 149 2.48 0.73 5.14
N GLY A 150 2.08 1.46 6.19
CA GLY A 150 1.03 1.03 7.10
C GLY A 150 -0.35 1.00 6.45
N LEU A 151 -1.30 0.34 7.08
CA LEU A 151 -2.66 0.27 6.57
C LEU A 151 -3.47 1.53 6.97
N PRO A 152 -4.28 2.11 6.06
CA PRO A 152 -5.28 3.12 6.40
C PRO A 152 -6.43 2.49 7.22
N PRO A 153 -7.29 3.30 7.89
CA PRO A 153 -8.46 2.78 8.61
C PRO A 153 -9.47 2.15 7.64
N ALA A 154 -9.34 0.84 7.41
CA ALA A 154 -10.17 0.10 6.47
C ALA A 154 -11.67 0.13 6.83
N GLY A 155 -12.00 0.32 8.11
CA GLY A 155 -13.39 0.49 8.56
C GLY A 155 -14.07 1.75 8.07
N CYS A 156 -13.32 2.71 7.49
CA CYS A 156 -13.86 3.94 6.93
C CYS A 156 -14.28 3.82 5.46
N CYS A 157 -13.93 2.73 4.76
CA CYS A 157 -14.33 2.63 3.36
C CYS A 157 -15.86 2.43 3.24
N PRO A 158 -16.53 3.01 2.23
CA PRO A 158 -17.99 2.96 2.09
C PRO A 158 -18.55 1.54 2.13
N LEU A 159 -17.81 0.58 1.57
CA LEU A 159 -18.19 -0.83 1.64
C LEU A 159 -18.29 -1.35 3.08
N GLN A 160 -17.32 -1.04 3.94
CA GLN A 160 -17.33 -1.49 5.32
C GLN A 160 -18.41 -0.76 6.13
N LEU A 161 -18.74 0.48 5.76
CA LEU A 161 -19.89 1.18 6.35
C LEU A 161 -21.23 0.56 5.93
N LEU A 162 -21.34 0.05 4.71
CA LEU A 162 -22.53 -0.69 4.25
C LEU A 162 -22.70 -2.00 5.03
N LEU A 163 -21.59 -2.70 5.28
CA LEU A 163 -21.56 -4.02 5.87
C LEU A 163 -21.69 -4.04 7.41
N ASN A 164 -21.35 -2.95 8.09
CA ASN A 164 -21.40 -2.86 9.54
C ASN A 164 -22.50 -1.90 10.00
N PRO A 165 -23.22 -2.18 11.10
CA PRO A 165 -24.34 -1.33 11.53
C PRO A 165 -23.87 0.02 12.12
N PRO A 166 -24.64 1.12 11.98
CA PRO A 166 -24.27 2.44 12.51
C PRO A 166 -23.99 2.52 14.02
N LYS A 167 -24.53 1.58 14.82
CA LYS A 167 -24.26 1.48 16.27
C LYS A 167 -22.83 1.04 16.60
N GLU A 168 -22.11 0.46 15.64
CA GLU A 168 -20.73 -0.02 15.77
C GLU A 168 -19.75 0.94 15.09
N ARG A 169 -20.00 2.25 15.24
CA ARG A 169 -19.13 3.29 14.71
C ARG A 169 -18.20 3.85 15.78
N ASP A 170 -16.96 4.11 15.39
CA ASP A 170 -16.01 4.85 16.21
C ASP A 170 -16.24 6.36 16.11
N SER A 171 -15.41 7.13 16.81
CA SER A 171 -15.46 8.62 16.79
C SER A 171 -15.23 9.25 15.41
N MET A 172 -14.69 8.50 14.44
CA MET A 172 -14.52 8.97 13.06
C MET A 172 -15.76 8.66 12.20
N GLY A 173 -16.77 7.97 12.73
CA GLY A 173 -17.91 7.49 11.96
C GLY A 173 -17.61 6.21 11.17
N CYS A 174 -16.54 5.49 11.51
CA CYS A 174 -16.06 4.30 10.82
C CYS A 174 -16.35 3.01 11.60
N SER A 175 -16.30 1.83 10.95
CA SER A 175 -16.47 0.54 11.65
C SER A 175 -15.41 0.36 12.75
N SER A 176 -15.84 0.36 14.02
CA SER A 176 -14.93 0.35 15.18
C SER A 176 -14.15 -0.95 15.30
N GLY A 177 -14.82 -2.09 15.13
CA GLY A 177 -14.19 -3.41 15.22
C GLY A 177 -13.11 -3.63 14.16
N LEU A 178 -13.38 -3.24 12.90
CA LEU A 178 -12.39 -3.36 11.84
C LEU A 178 -11.22 -2.39 12.04
N ASN A 179 -11.50 -1.15 12.46
CA ASN A 179 -10.47 -0.17 12.75
C ASN A 179 -9.54 -0.60 13.90
N ALA A 180 -10.08 -1.22 14.96
CA ALA A 180 -9.26 -1.79 16.03
C ALA A 180 -8.32 -2.90 15.55
N LEU A 181 -8.79 -3.78 14.65
CA LEU A 181 -7.95 -4.83 14.05
C LEU A 181 -6.82 -4.24 13.20
N VAL A 182 -7.11 -3.20 12.42
CA VAL A 182 -6.10 -2.53 11.59
C VAL A 182 -5.08 -1.77 12.44
N GLN A 183 -5.49 -1.17 13.57
CA GLN A 183 -4.56 -0.56 14.51
C GLN A 183 -3.60 -1.60 15.09
N ALA A 184 -4.13 -2.73 15.59
CA ALA A 184 -3.31 -3.82 16.10
C ALA A 184 -2.33 -4.37 15.04
N HIS A 185 -2.75 -4.45 13.78
CA HIS A 185 -1.86 -4.78 12.67
C HIS A 185 -0.71 -3.77 12.52
N ASN A 186 -1.02 -2.48 12.49
CA ASN A 186 -0.03 -1.42 12.33
C ASN A 186 0.96 -1.37 13.50
N GLU A 187 0.52 -1.65 14.72
CA GLU A 187 1.38 -1.78 15.89
C GLU A 187 2.33 -2.98 15.75
N LEU A 188 1.82 -4.15 15.34
CA LEU A 188 2.62 -5.34 15.09
C LEU A 188 3.65 -5.10 13.98
N LEU A 189 3.24 -4.42 12.90
CA LEU A 189 4.13 -4.06 11.81
C LEU A 189 5.27 -3.17 12.31
N GLN A 190 4.96 -2.10 13.04
CA GLN A 190 5.97 -1.18 13.58
C GLN A 190 6.97 -1.89 14.51
N LYS A 191 6.52 -2.81 15.36
CA LYS A 191 7.41 -3.63 16.19
C LYS A 191 8.40 -4.42 15.33
N LYS A 192 7.90 -5.10 14.30
CA LYS A 192 8.74 -5.87 13.36
C LYS A 192 9.72 -4.98 12.61
N LEU A 193 9.32 -3.78 12.20
CA LEU A 193 10.23 -2.81 11.57
C LEU A 193 11.33 -2.34 12.53
N GLY A 194 11.05 -2.26 13.83
CA GLY A 194 12.07 -2.04 14.87
C GLY A 194 13.15 -3.12 14.88
N GLU A 195 12.76 -4.39 14.73
CA GLU A 195 13.68 -5.53 14.64
C GLU A 195 14.52 -5.45 13.35
N PHE A 196 13.92 -5.13 12.20
CA PHE A 196 14.66 -4.91 10.96
C PHE A 196 15.67 -3.76 11.05
N ARG A 197 15.30 -2.63 11.66
CA ARG A 197 16.24 -1.52 11.92
C ARG A 197 17.36 -1.92 12.89
N ALA A 198 17.10 -2.86 13.79
CA ALA A 198 18.12 -3.39 14.68
C ALA A 198 19.11 -4.29 13.92
N GLN A 199 18.63 -5.12 13.00
CA GLN A 199 19.42 -6.07 12.24
C GLN A 199 20.18 -5.46 11.05
N TYR A 200 19.57 -4.52 10.33
CA TYR A 200 20.10 -3.92 9.10
C TYR A 200 20.50 -2.47 9.35
N LYS A 201 21.60 -2.26 10.09
CA LYS A 201 22.07 -0.93 10.54
C LYS A 201 22.41 0.04 9.40
N ASP A 202 22.83 -0.50 8.26
CA ASP A 202 23.20 0.28 7.09
C ASP A 202 21.99 0.69 6.22
N ALA A 203 20.80 0.17 6.54
CA ALA A 203 19.56 0.49 5.85
C ALA A 203 18.72 1.53 6.61
N VAL A 204 17.96 2.31 5.86
CA VAL A 204 16.90 3.19 6.33
C VAL A 204 15.58 2.54 5.97
N VAL A 205 14.91 2.00 6.99
CA VAL A 205 13.57 1.42 6.85
C VAL A 205 12.57 2.40 7.44
N ILE A 206 11.77 3.06 6.60
CA ILE A 206 10.71 3.99 6.97
C ILE A 206 9.40 3.25 7.17
N TYR A 207 8.65 3.62 8.20
CA TYR A 207 7.23 3.32 8.33
C TYR A 207 6.43 4.52 7.84
N ALA A 208 5.65 4.36 6.78
CA ALA A 208 4.73 5.38 6.29
C ALA A 208 3.36 5.23 6.98
N ASP A 209 3.07 6.11 7.95
CA ASP A 209 1.88 6.07 8.81
C ASP A 209 0.63 6.53 8.07
N THR A 210 0.18 5.69 7.15
CA THR A 210 -1.01 5.94 6.31
C THR A 210 -2.27 6.02 7.18
N TRP A 211 -2.29 5.38 8.35
CA TRP A 211 -3.38 5.51 9.32
C TRP A 211 -3.51 6.95 9.82
N LYS A 212 -2.43 7.51 10.36
CA LYS A 212 -2.39 8.88 10.89
C LYS A 212 -2.66 9.90 9.79
N ALA A 213 -2.09 9.70 8.60
CA ALA A 213 -2.31 10.58 7.45
C ALA A 213 -3.78 10.58 7.01
N TYR A 214 -4.37 9.39 6.81
CA TYR A 214 -5.78 9.26 6.45
C TYR A 214 -6.70 9.89 7.51
N LYS A 215 -6.48 9.59 8.80
CA LYS A 215 -7.28 10.15 9.89
C LYS A 215 -7.24 11.67 9.90
N THR A 216 -6.06 12.25 9.67
CA THR A 216 -5.86 13.71 9.63
C THR A 216 -6.69 14.34 8.51
N ILE A 217 -6.69 13.71 7.33
CA ILE A 217 -7.50 14.15 6.20
C ILE A 217 -8.99 13.99 6.52
N LEU A 218 -9.43 12.82 6.98
CA LEU A 218 -10.84 12.53 7.22
C LEU A 218 -11.47 13.50 8.23
N VAL A 219 -10.82 13.71 9.38
CA VAL A 219 -11.33 14.62 10.43
C VAL A 219 -11.37 16.06 9.96
N ASN A 220 -10.51 16.44 9.00
CA ASN A 220 -10.41 17.80 8.47
C ASN A 220 -10.79 17.85 6.98
N HIS A 221 -11.70 16.99 6.50
CA HIS A 221 -11.88 16.73 5.07
C HIS A 221 -12.15 17.99 4.24
N LYS A 222 -12.90 18.96 4.78
CA LYS A 222 -13.16 20.27 4.15
C LYS A 222 -11.89 21.10 3.94
N LYS A 223 -10.92 21.06 4.88
CA LYS A 223 -9.60 21.73 4.73
C LYS A 223 -8.86 21.16 3.52
N TYR A 224 -8.96 19.85 3.32
CA TYR A 224 -8.34 19.13 2.21
C TYR A 224 -9.16 19.14 0.92
N LYS A 225 -10.26 19.91 0.87
CA LYS A 225 -11.17 20.07 -0.29
C LYS A 225 -12.04 18.86 -0.62
N PHE A 226 -12.18 17.92 0.31
CA PHE A 226 -13.15 16.84 0.17
C PHE A 226 -14.51 17.28 0.73
N GLU A 227 -15.54 17.19 -0.09
CA GLU A 227 -16.93 17.40 0.31
C GLU A 227 -17.55 16.09 0.82
N GLU A 228 -17.12 14.96 0.25
CA GLU A 228 -17.77 13.66 0.41
C GLU A 228 -16.79 12.64 1.02
N PRO A 229 -16.77 12.51 2.36
CA PRO A 229 -15.81 11.64 3.05
C PRO A 229 -16.17 10.16 3.04
N PHE A 230 -17.47 9.81 2.94
CA PHE A 230 -17.97 8.44 3.09
C PHE A 230 -18.77 7.90 1.90
N LYS A 231 -18.96 8.72 0.87
CA LYS A 231 -19.67 8.32 -0.35
C LYS A 231 -18.66 7.92 -1.42
N ALA A 232 -18.94 6.87 -2.19
CA ALA A 232 -18.13 6.50 -3.33
C ALA A 232 -18.48 7.39 -4.55
N CYS A 233 -17.47 7.88 -5.26
CA CYS A 233 -17.68 8.65 -6.49
C CYS A 233 -18.23 7.76 -7.62
N CYS A 234 -17.63 6.59 -7.84
CA CYS A 234 -18.05 5.59 -8.81
C CYS A 234 -18.71 4.41 -8.11
N GLY A 235 -19.99 4.19 -8.34
CA GLY A 235 -20.70 3.10 -7.69
C GLY A 235 -22.16 2.99 -8.09
N ALA A 236 -22.88 2.11 -7.41
CA ALA A 236 -24.27 1.79 -7.70
C ALA A 236 -25.12 1.80 -6.42
N GLY A 237 -26.44 1.83 -6.59
CA GLY A 237 -27.41 1.86 -5.50
C GLY A 237 -27.71 3.25 -4.92
N GLY A 238 -26.88 4.26 -5.22
CA GLY A 238 -27.09 5.63 -4.77
C GLY A 238 -27.05 5.78 -3.23
N GLY A 239 -27.85 6.70 -2.71
CA GLY A 239 -27.94 6.94 -1.26
C GLY A 239 -26.67 7.51 -0.62
N PRO A 240 -26.52 7.39 0.71
CA PRO A 240 -25.43 8.01 1.47
C PRO A 240 -24.03 7.46 1.16
N LEU A 241 -23.92 6.21 0.68
CA LEU A 241 -22.64 5.55 0.44
C LEU A 241 -22.34 5.35 -1.06
N ASN A 242 -23.36 5.32 -1.92
CA ASN A 242 -23.24 4.97 -3.35
C ASN A 242 -22.45 3.68 -3.59
N CYS A 243 -22.65 2.68 -2.73
CA CYS A 243 -21.90 1.44 -2.72
C CYS A 243 -22.87 0.25 -2.74
N ASN A 244 -22.60 -0.73 -3.62
CA ASN A 244 -23.38 -1.95 -3.74
C ASN A 244 -22.45 -3.15 -3.94
N LEU A 245 -22.62 -4.17 -3.10
CA LEU A 245 -21.84 -5.42 -3.12
C LEU A 245 -21.94 -6.21 -4.44
N HIS A 246 -23.03 -6.03 -5.18
CA HIS A 246 -23.36 -6.80 -6.37
C HIS A 246 -23.21 -5.99 -7.67
N SER A 247 -22.94 -4.69 -7.57
CA SER A 247 -22.70 -3.82 -8.73
C SER A 247 -21.57 -2.85 -8.40
N LEU A 248 -20.36 -3.25 -8.78
CA LEU A 248 -19.14 -2.49 -8.56
C LEU A 248 -18.99 -1.39 -9.62
N CYS A 249 -18.11 -0.42 -9.37
CA CYS A 249 -17.72 0.59 -10.35
C CYS A 249 -17.36 -0.06 -11.72
N GLY A 250 -17.95 0.46 -12.80
CA GLY A 250 -17.77 -0.07 -14.16
C GLY A 250 -18.75 -1.19 -14.53
N SER A 251 -19.56 -1.68 -13.58
CA SER A 251 -20.65 -2.63 -13.85
C SER A 251 -21.90 -1.91 -14.38
N THR A 252 -22.78 -2.64 -15.05
CA THR A 252 -24.10 -2.14 -15.46
C THR A 252 -24.86 -1.59 -14.26
N GLY A 253 -25.38 -0.36 -14.38
CA GLY A 253 -26.11 0.33 -13.30
C GLY A 253 -25.21 1.10 -12.32
N SER A 254 -23.89 1.09 -12.50
CA SER A 254 -23.00 2.01 -11.81
C SER A 254 -22.93 3.37 -12.51
N SER A 255 -22.63 4.42 -11.75
CA SER A 255 -22.45 5.78 -12.24
C SER A 255 -21.25 6.43 -11.57
N THR A 256 -20.65 7.41 -12.24
CA THR A 256 -19.52 8.18 -11.71
C THR A 256 -19.99 9.59 -11.35
N CYS A 257 -19.52 10.10 -10.22
CA CYS A 257 -19.75 11.48 -9.80
C CYS A 257 -19.13 12.50 -10.77
N LYS A 258 -19.58 13.76 -10.74
CA LYS A 258 -19.06 14.79 -11.66
C LYS A 258 -17.64 15.25 -11.31
N ASN A 259 -17.33 15.36 -10.01
CA ASN A 259 -16.09 15.95 -9.51
C ASN A 259 -15.39 14.96 -8.57
N PRO A 260 -14.59 13.99 -9.08
CA PRO A 260 -13.93 13.00 -8.24
C PRO A 260 -12.95 13.60 -7.22
N ASP A 261 -12.42 14.80 -7.47
CA ASP A 261 -11.48 15.48 -6.56
C ASP A 261 -12.11 15.88 -5.22
N ASN A 262 -13.44 15.96 -5.15
CA ASN A 262 -14.17 16.28 -3.93
C ASN A 262 -14.48 15.03 -3.08
N TYR A 263 -14.09 13.84 -3.52
CA TYR A 263 -14.41 12.56 -2.87
C TYR A 263 -13.14 11.90 -2.30
N ILE A 264 -13.25 11.31 -1.11
CA ILE A 264 -12.16 10.48 -0.56
C ILE A 264 -12.13 9.09 -1.24
N SER A 265 -13.31 8.49 -1.47
CA SER A 265 -13.43 7.15 -2.03
C SER A 265 -13.80 7.17 -3.51
N TRP A 266 -13.04 6.43 -4.31
CA TRP A 266 -13.36 6.21 -5.72
C TRP A 266 -14.51 5.23 -5.88
N ASP A 267 -14.32 3.97 -5.46
CA ASP A 267 -15.25 2.87 -5.79
C ASP A 267 -15.86 2.15 -4.57
N GLY A 268 -15.77 2.77 -3.39
CA GLY A 268 -16.21 2.17 -2.13
C GLY A 268 -15.14 1.33 -1.43
N ILE A 269 -14.01 1.07 -2.09
CA ILE A 269 -12.86 0.33 -1.54
C ILE A 269 -11.58 1.16 -1.71
N HIS A 270 -11.34 1.66 -2.91
CA HIS A 270 -10.13 2.40 -3.27
C HIS A 270 -10.31 3.91 -3.07
N PHE A 271 -9.19 4.59 -2.95
CA PHE A 271 -9.13 6.05 -2.86
C PHE A 271 -9.22 6.69 -4.25
N THR A 272 -9.63 7.95 -4.29
CA THR A 272 -9.48 8.79 -5.47
C THR A 272 -8.02 9.23 -5.64
N GLU A 273 -7.66 9.69 -6.85
CA GLU A 273 -6.36 10.30 -7.11
C GLU A 273 -6.11 11.49 -6.16
N ALA A 274 -7.13 12.33 -5.94
CA ALA A 274 -7.05 13.46 -5.03
C ALA A 274 -6.71 13.03 -3.59
N MET A 275 -7.29 11.94 -3.10
CA MET A 275 -6.94 11.38 -1.80
C MET A 275 -5.52 10.81 -1.78
N HIS A 276 -5.09 10.12 -2.85
CA HIS A 276 -3.70 9.67 -2.98
C HIS A 276 -2.71 10.83 -2.94
N LYS A 277 -3.01 11.95 -3.61
CA LYS A 277 -2.21 13.17 -3.57
C LYS A 277 -2.07 13.72 -2.15
N ARG A 278 -3.18 13.88 -1.42
CA ARG A 278 -3.14 14.39 -0.04
C ARG A 278 -2.40 13.46 0.91
N LEU A 279 -2.50 12.15 0.72
CA LEU A 279 -1.70 11.19 1.47
C LEU A 279 -0.21 11.33 1.17
N ALA A 280 0.17 11.55 -0.09
CA ALA A 280 1.57 11.75 -0.48
C ALA A 280 2.16 13.00 0.18
N GLU A 281 1.45 14.13 0.12
CA GLU A 281 1.84 15.39 0.76
C GLU A 281 2.12 15.17 2.26
N LEU A 282 1.21 14.53 3.00
CA LEU A 282 1.42 14.26 4.42
C LEU A 282 2.58 13.30 4.69
N LEU A 283 2.73 12.24 3.89
CA LEU A 283 3.74 11.21 4.14
C LEU A 283 5.16 11.66 3.78
N PHE A 284 5.32 12.42 2.69
CA PHE A 284 6.63 12.72 2.12
C PHE A 284 7.07 14.17 2.27
N GLN A 285 6.15 15.07 2.66
CA GLN A 285 6.44 16.49 2.88
C GLN A 285 6.16 16.94 4.32
N GLU A 286 5.54 16.07 5.14
CA GLU A 286 5.27 16.31 6.56
C GLU A 286 5.69 15.12 7.46
N ASP A 287 5.48 15.24 8.77
CA ASP A 287 5.93 14.28 9.80
C ASP A 287 4.95 13.10 10.00
N PHE A 288 4.68 12.36 8.92
CA PHE A 288 3.86 11.14 8.94
C PHE A 288 4.64 9.88 8.57
N CYS A 289 5.97 9.98 8.51
CA CYS A 289 6.87 8.84 8.41
C CYS A 289 7.69 8.68 9.70
N SER A 290 8.03 7.44 10.05
CA SER A 290 8.93 7.13 11.17
C SER A 290 10.03 6.15 10.74
N PRO A 291 11.33 6.55 10.71
CA PRO A 291 11.80 7.94 10.75
C PRO A 291 11.22 8.78 9.60
N THR A 292 11.38 10.10 9.64
CA THR A 292 10.85 11.01 8.61
C THR A 292 11.44 10.71 7.23
N PHE A 293 10.73 11.09 6.17
CA PHE A 293 11.22 10.90 4.80
C PHE A 293 12.51 11.69 4.53
N GLU A 294 12.62 12.88 5.10
CA GLU A 294 13.83 13.72 5.05
C GLU A 294 15.10 12.96 5.50
N VAL A 295 15.01 12.16 6.57
CA VAL A 295 16.16 11.36 7.05
C VAL A 295 16.68 10.38 5.99
N MET A 296 15.77 9.81 5.18
CA MET A 296 16.15 8.94 4.07
C MET A 296 16.84 9.73 2.96
N ILE A 297 16.29 10.89 2.58
CA ILE A 297 16.87 11.77 1.56
C ILE A 297 18.27 12.24 1.98
N GLU A 298 18.43 12.72 3.20
CA GLU A 298 19.74 13.15 3.73
C GLU A 298 20.78 12.03 3.67
N LYS A 299 20.40 10.82 4.08
CA LYS A 299 21.31 9.67 4.04
C LYS A 299 21.72 9.31 2.61
N LYS A 300 20.79 9.38 1.66
CA LYS A 300 21.07 9.14 0.23
C LYS A 300 22.00 10.20 -0.37
N VAL A 301 21.77 11.48 -0.04
CA VAL A 301 22.62 12.59 -0.49
C VAL A 301 24.03 12.45 0.09
N LYS A 302 24.15 12.20 1.40
CA LYS A 302 25.46 11.98 2.06
C LYS A 302 26.23 10.82 1.43
N ALA A 303 25.57 9.68 1.19
CA ALA A 303 26.19 8.53 0.52
C ALA A 303 26.70 8.87 -0.90
N SER A 304 25.94 9.67 -1.65
CA SER A 304 26.30 10.08 -3.01
C SER A 304 27.51 11.04 -3.04
N VAL A 305 27.63 11.93 -2.04
CA VAL A 305 28.80 12.82 -1.89
C VAL A 305 30.06 12.01 -1.56
N THR A 306 29.98 11.07 -0.61
CA THR A 306 31.13 10.23 -0.22
C THR A 306 31.69 9.43 -1.39
N VAL A 307 30.82 8.87 -2.25
CA VAL A 307 31.24 8.13 -3.45
C VAL A 307 31.97 9.05 -4.44
N LYS A 308 31.46 10.27 -4.67
CA LYS A 308 32.12 11.25 -5.56
C LYS A 308 33.49 11.68 -5.04
N THR A 309 33.65 11.89 -3.73
CA THR A 309 34.94 12.25 -3.14
C THR A 309 35.96 11.11 -3.22
N ALA A 310 35.51 9.86 -3.05
CA ALA A 310 36.39 8.69 -3.15
C ALA A 310 36.84 8.41 -4.59
N ALA A 311 36.02 8.74 -5.59
CA ALA A 311 36.37 8.60 -7.01
C ALA A 311 37.30 9.72 -7.54
N ALA A 312 37.45 10.81 -6.79
CA ALA A 312 38.26 11.97 -7.16
C ALA A 312 39.65 12.00 -6.47
N ALA A 313 39.93 11.04 -5.59
CA ALA A 313 41.19 10.86 -4.88
C ALA A 313 41.97 9.67 -5.47
#